data_AF-P0DQZ2-F1
#
_entry.id   AF-P0DQZ2-F1
#
_cell.length_a   1.000
_cell.length_b   1.000
_cell.length_c   1.000
_cell.angle_alpha   90.00
_cell.angle_beta   90.00
_cell.angle_gamma   90.00
#
_symmetry.space_group_name_H-M   'P 1'
#
loop_
_entity.id
_entity.type
_entity.pdbx_description
1 polymer ?
#
loop_
_entity_poly.entity_id
_entity_poly.type
_entity_poly.pdbx_seq_one_letter_code
_entity_poly.pdbx_strand_id
1 'polypeptide(L)' 'ECRWFWGGCNNDADCCKHLECKRKWPHICLWDGTFT' A
#
# COMPACT_ATOMS: atom_id res chain seq x y z
N GLU A 1 -7.85 2.63 10.38
CA GLU A 1 -7.51 1.24 10.03
C GLU A 1 -6.60 1.28 8.81
N CYS A 2 -5.55 0.45 8.76
CA CYS A 2 -4.69 0.35 7.57
C CYS A 2 -5.38 -0.47 6.46
N ARG A 3 -4.93 -0.29 5.22
CA ARG A 3 -5.43 -0.92 4.02
C ARG A 3 -4.55 -2.11 3.66
N TRP A 4 -5.19 -3.25 3.48
CA TRP A 4 -4.54 -4.48 3.07
C TRP A 4 -4.18 -4.46 1.58
N PHE A 5 -3.55 -5.54 1.12
CA PHE A 5 -3.21 -5.76 -0.29
C PHE A 5 -4.43 -5.50 -1.19
N TRP A 6 -4.26 -4.70 -2.25
CA TRP A 6 -5.33 -4.17 -3.14
C TRP A 6 -6.31 -3.15 -2.52
N GLY A 7 -6.11 -2.74 -1.27
CA GLY A 7 -6.87 -1.63 -0.69
C GLY A 7 -6.50 -0.29 -1.32
N GLY A 8 -7.51 0.55 -1.61
CA GLY A 8 -7.29 1.90 -2.13
C GLY A 8 -6.58 2.81 -1.12
N CYS A 9 -5.66 3.64 -1.60
CA CYS A 9 -4.79 4.49 -0.79
C CYS A 9 -4.53 5.85 -1.45
N ASN A 10 -4.13 6.85 -0.65
CA ASN A 10 -3.62 8.14 -1.12
C ASN A 10 -2.14 8.31 -0.82
N ASN A 11 -1.66 7.67 0.26
CA ASN A 11 -0.28 7.71 0.71
C ASN A 11 0.10 6.40 1.41
N ASP A 12 1.39 6.22 1.68
CA ASP A 12 1.93 4.97 2.21
C ASP A 12 1.43 4.65 3.63
N ALA A 13 1.09 5.67 4.43
CA ALA A 13 0.56 5.47 5.78
C ALA A 13 -0.88 4.91 5.79
N ASP A 14 -1.57 4.93 4.65
CA ASP A 14 -2.86 4.25 4.50
C ASP A 14 -2.66 2.73 4.47
N CYS A 15 -1.52 2.24 4.01
CA CYS A 15 -1.28 0.82 3.80
C CYS A 15 -0.79 0.11 5.07
N CYS A 16 -1.12 -1.17 5.21
CA CYS A 16 -0.62 -1.97 6.33
C CYS A 16 0.89 -2.21 6.21
N LYS A 17 1.51 -2.68 7.31
CA LYS A 17 2.95 -2.99 7.33
C LYS A 17 3.33 -3.87 6.13
N HIS A 18 4.49 -3.59 5.54
CA HIS A 18 5.04 -4.24 4.34
C HIS A 18 4.31 -3.90 3.03
N LEU A 19 3.42 -2.92 3.05
CA LEU A 19 2.75 -2.40 1.86
C LEU A 19 3.09 -0.93 1.66
N GLU A 20 3.17 -0.52 0.39
CA GLU A 20 3.30 0.87 -0.04
C GLU A 20 2.14 1.24 -0.96
N CYS A 21 1.80 2.53 -1.01
CA CYS A 21 0.75 3.03 -1.87
C CYS A 21 1.29 3.32 -3.26
N LYS A 22 0.84 2.55 -4.26
CA LYS A 22 1.18 2.85 -5.66
C LYS A 22 0.45 4.11 -6.12
N ARG A 23 1.14 5.25 -6.10
CA ARG A 23 0.61 6.56 -6.53
C ARG A 23 0.24 6.65 -8.01
N LYS A 24 0.65 5.68 -8.83
CA LYS A 24 0.17 5.54 -10.20
C LYS A 24 -1.11 4.71 -10.17
N TRP A 25 -2.10 5.09 -10.97
CA TRP A 25 -3.38 4.36 -11.09
C TRP A 25 -3.14 2.83 -11.07
N PRO A 26 -3.82 2.07 -10.18
CA PRO A 26 -5.11 2.39 -9.56
C PRO A 26 -5.08 2.95 -8.11
N HIS A 27 -3.94 3.46 -7.61
CA HIS A 27 -3.86 4.00 -6.24
C HIS A 27 -4.17 2.95 -5.17
N ILE A 28 -3.39 1.86 -5.18
CA ILE A 28 -3.59 0.69 -4.31
C ILE A 28 -2.35 0.33 -3.51
N CYS A 29 -2.57 -0.29 -2.35
CA CYS A 29 -1.53 -0.87 -1.51
C CYS A 29 -0.99 -2.17 -2.13
N LEU A 30 0.30 -2.18 -2.45
CA LEU A 30 1.04 -3.35 -2.91
C LEU A 30 2.26 -3.59 -2.02
N TRP A 31 2.88 -4.76 -2.13
CA TRP A 31 4.09 -5.08 -1.37
C TRP A 31 5.22 -4.07 -1.64
N ASP A 32 5.80 -3.55 -0.55
CA ASP A 32 6.90 -2.58 -0.58
C ASP A 32 8.29 -3.22 -0.81
N GLY A 33 8.34 -4.56 -0.90
CA GLY A 33 9.58 -5.31 -1.12
C GLY A 33 10.43 -5.52 0.13
N THR A 34 9.97 -5.14 1.32
CA THR A 34 10.72 -5.28 2.59
C THR A 34 10.63 -6.66 3.23
N PHE A 35 10.37 -7.72 2.45
CA PHE A 35 10.29 -9.11 2.92
C PHE A 35 11.66 -9.78 3.15
N THR A 36 12.65 -9.00 3.56
CA THR A 36 13.93 -9.49 4.10
C THR A 36 13.97 -9.32 5.60
#